data_AF-A0A6G0R2B6-F1
#
_entry.id   AF-A0A6G0R2B6-F1
#
_cell.length_a   1.000
_cell.length_b   1.000
_cell.length_c   1.000
_cell.angle_alpha   90.00
_cell.angle_beta   90.00
_cell.angle_gamma   90.00
#
_symmetry.space_group_name_H-M   'P 1'
#
loop_
_entity.id
_entity.type
_entity.pdbx_description
1 polymer ?
#
loop_
_entity_poly.entity_id
_entity_poly.type
_entity_poly.pdbx_seq_one_letter_code
_entity_poly.pdbx_strand_id
1 'polypeptide(L)'
;MAVARINRGLDAIDFDCERSAIIPVCSATMDEWREYLNSDDQGFKSKFMEWVEGTVYIVEIPSQEHQRFAHSFEYVLARPPAFVRYMALNGSPVVSNYPELPGFQTDNSYGPRTVVGTPLPRGVQDYWTWFSLVVEVGHLRGWGNDLGSLDWKARGWARIPGVRFILCVAVTDDLASAEYKLYTVQRDAQDRVRPLPHLNPVPVVGPHTVVSFDSRELLGLPPGANIPPIENTQFPDPTVDVDLFNVLTRARQ
;
A
#
# COMPACT_ATOMS: atom_id res chain seq x y z
N MET A 1 -19.68 20.45 6.55
CA MET A 1 -20.48 20.71 5.31
C MET A 1 -19.84 20.04 4.09
N ALA A 2 -18.52 19.84 4.10
CA ALA A 2 -17.80 19.15 3.04
C ALA A 2 -18.21 17.67 2.92
N VAL A 3 -18.31 16.97 4.07
CA VAL A 3 -18.67 15.54 4.10
C VAL A 3 -20.00 15.25 3.40
N ALA A 4 -21.05 16.02 3.74
CA ALA A 4 -22.35 15.90 3.10
C ALA A 4 -22.32 16.22 1.60
N ARG A 5 -21.43 17.10 1.14
CA ARG A 5 -21.29 17.40 -0.30
C ARG A 5 -20.60 16.26 -1.05
N ILE A 6 -19.52 15.70 -0.50
CA ILE A 6 -18.84 14.54 -1.08
C ILE A 6 -19.79 13.34 -1.11
N ASN A 7 -20.52 13.07 -0.03
CA ASN A 7 -21.55 12.02 0.01
C ASN A 7 -22.64 12.22 -1.06
N ARG A 8 -23.14 13.45 -1.25
CA ARG A 8 -24.09 13.72 -2.35
C ARG A 8 -23.50 13.49 -3.74
N GLY A 9 -22.21 13.74 -3.92
CA GLY A 9 -21.51 13.42 -5.18
C GLY A 9 -21.45 11.90 -5.40
N LEU A 10 -21.22 11.13 -4.35
CA LEU A 10 -21.23 9.68 -4.37
C LEU A 10 -22.63 9.11 -4.69
N ASP A 11 -23.68 9.67 -4.07
CA ASP A 11 -25.07 9.25 -4.29
C ASP A 11 -25.56 9.47 -5.74
N ALA A 12 -24.88 10.34 -6.49
CA ALA A 12 -25.20 10.62 -7.89
C ALA A 12 -24.54 9.63 -8.87
N ILE A 13 -23.64 8.76 -8.41
CA ILE A 13 -22.94 7.78 -9.25
C ILE A 13 -23.77 6.50 -9.33
N ASP A 14 -24.09 6.10 -10.54
CA ASP A 14 -24.69 4.79 -10.81
C ASP A 14 -23.58 3.74 -11.01
N PHE A 15 -23.26 3.01 -9.95
CA PHE A 15 -22.22 1.96 -9.96
C PHE A 15 -22.57 0.75 -10.85
N ASP A 16 -23.84 0.56 -11.21
CA ASP A 16 -24.23 -0.54 -12.10
C ASP A 16 -23.89 -0.21 -13.57
N CYS A 17 -23.88 1.09 -13.91
CA CYS A 17 -23.58 1.60 -15.24
C CYS A 17 -22.12 2.05 -15.41
N GLU A 18 -21.47 2.50 -14.34
CA GLU A 18 -20.08 2.95 -14.41
C GLU A 18 -19.07 1.83 -14.17
N ARG A 19 -18.32 1.52 -15.24
CA ARG A 19 -17.23 0.53 -15.22
C ARG A 19 -15.86 1.17 -15.50
N SER A 20 -15.77 2.49 -15.44
CA SER A 20 -14.49 3.19 -15.56
C SER A 20 -13.56 2.79 -14.41
N ALA A 21 -12.26 2.66 -14.72
CA ALA A 21 -11.22 2.44 -13.71
C ALA A 21 -11.12 3.64 -12.74
N ILE A 22 -11.61 4.82 -13.13
CA ILE A 22 -11.66 6.00 -12.27
C ILE A 22 -12.94 6.82 -12.51
N ILE A 23 -13.59 7.23 -11.42
CA ILE A 23 -14.87 7.94 -11.46
C ILE A 23 -14.73 9.28 -10.72
N PRO A 24 -14.90 10.44 -11.38
CA PRO A 24 -14.89 11.73 -10.70
C PRO A 24 -16.14 11.88 -9.83
N VAL A 25 -15.96 12.29 -8.57
CA VAL A 25 -17.05 12.48 -7.60
C VAL A 25 -17.47 13.95 -7.55
N CYS A 26 -16.56 14.82 -7.12
CA CYS A 26 -16.81 16.27 -7.04
C CYS A 26 -15.52 17.05 -6.83
N SER A 27 -15.56 18.35 -7.09
CA SER A 27 -14.52 19.26 -6.65
C SER A 27 -14.53 19.43 -5.12
N ALA A 28 -13.35 19.44 -4.52
CA ALA A 28 -13.14 19.71 -3.11
C ALA A 28 -11.76 20.34 -2.89
N THR A 29 -11.64 21.20 -1.88
CA THR A 29 -10.31 21.62 -1.41
C THR A 29 -9.63 20.49 -0.65
N MET A 30 -8.34 20.66 -0.39
CA MET A 30 -7.59 19.73 0.45
C MET A 30 -8.19 19.57 1.85
N ASP A 31 -8.57 20.68 2.47
CA ASP A 31 -9.08 20.68 3.83
C ASP A 31 -10.46 20.01 3.90
N GLU A 32 -11.27 20.17 2.85
CA GLU A 32 -12.55 19.48 2.71
C GLU A 32 -12.36 17.96 2.52
N TRP A 33 -11.34 17.54 1.77
CA TRP A 33 -10.97 16.13 1.67
C TRP A 33 -10.48 15.58 3.01
N ARG A 34 -9.66 16.32 3.75
CA ARG A 34 -9.23 15.93 5.10
C ARG A 34 -10.38 15.85 6.11
N GLU A 35 -11.37 16.74 6.01
CA GLU A 35 -12.61 16.65 6.80
C GLU A 35 -13.30 15.30 6.52
N TYR A 36 -13.36 14.87 5.26
CA TYR A 36 -13.90 13.57 4.87
C TYR A 36 -13.11 12.37 5.41
N LEU A 37 -11.78 12.40 5.26
CA LEU A 37 -10.88 11.33 5.71
C LEU A 37 -11.01 11.03 7.21
N ASN A 38 -11.27 12.07 8.02
CA ASN A 38 -11.37 11.96 9.47
C ASN A 38 -12.81 11.81 9.97
N SER A 39 -13.79 11.73 9.07
CA SER A 39 -15.21 11.64 9.43
C SER A 39 -15.65 10.19 9.58
N ASP A 40 -16.46 9.90 10.60
CA ASP A 40 -17.17 8.63 10.73
C ASP A 40 -18.36 8.52 9.76
N ASP A 41 -18.81 9.65 9.21
CA ASP A 41 -19.97 9.76 8.31
C ASP A 41 -19.58 9.61 6.82
N GLN A 42 -18.51 8.87 6.53
CA GLN A 42 -18.12 8.53 5.16
C GLN A 42 -19.20 7.67 4.49
N GLY A 43 -19.84 8.21 3.45
CA GLY A 43 -20.76 7.47 2.57
C GLY A 43 -20.06 6.42 1.70
N PHE A 44 -18.75 6.56 1.51
CA PHE A 44 -17.91 5.59 0.81
C PHE A 44 -16.53 5.53 1.47
N LYS A 45 -15.95 4.33 1.57
CA LYS A 45 -14.67 4.18 2.28
C LYS A 45 -13.56 4.89 1.52
N SER A 46 -12.92 5.85 2.18
CA SER A 46 -11.90 6.71 1.56
C SER A 46 -10.69 5.97 1.00
N LYS A 47 -10.41 4.73 1.43
CA LYS A 47 -9.30 3.92 0.90
C LYS A 47 -9.41 3.56 -0.59
N PHE A 48 -10.60 3.74 -1.14
CA PHE A 48 -10.91 3.52 -2.55
C PHE A 48 -11.01 4.82 -3.34
N MET A 49 -10.65 5.94 -2.72
CA MET A 49 -10.81 7.28 -3.24
C MET A 49 -9.50 8.05 -3.12
N GLU A 50 -9.26 8.98 -4.03
CA GLU A 50 -8.09 9.85 -4.00
C GLU A 50 -8.50 11.27 -4.34
N TRP A 51 -7.88 12.24 -3.66
CA TRP A 51 -7.97 13.64 -4.06
C TRP A 51 -6.81 13.96 -5.00
N VAL A 52 -7.11 14.51 -6.17
CA VAL A 52 -6.10 14.94 -7.13
C VAL A 52 -6.49 16.28 -7.73
N GLU A 53 -5.61 17.25 -7.55
CA GLU A 53 -5.68 18.59 -8.16
C GLU A 53 -7.06 19.28 -8.02
N GLY A 54 -7.70 19.15 -6.86
CA GLY A 54 -8.97 19.81 -6.56
C GLY A 54 -10.22 18.97 -6.82
N THR A 55 -10.06 17.73 -7.28
CA THR A 55 -11.18 16.79 -7.49
C THR A 55 -10.98 15.51 -6.69
N VAL A 56 -12.06 15.02 -6.09
CA VAL A 56 -12.11 13.69 -5.46
C VAL A 56 -12.54 12.67 -6.51
N TYR A 57 -11.82 11.57 -6.60
CA TYR A 57 -12.08 10.46 -7.50
C TYR A 57 -12.29 9.17 -6.71
N ILE A 58 -13.16 8.29 -7.18
CA ILE A 58 -13.12 6.87 -6.86
C ILE A 58 -12.09 6.24 -7.79
N VAL A 59 -11.00 5.72 -7.24
CA VAL A 59 -9.90 5.10 -8.01
C VAL A 59 -10.03 3.59 -8.11
N GLU A 60 -10.96 3.01 -7.36
CA GLU A 60 -11.38 1.62 -7.50
C GLU A 60 -12.74 1.42 -6.85
N ILE A 61 -13.59 0.59 -7.45
CA ILE A 61 -14.83 0.15 -6.81
C ILE A 61 -14.48 -0.98 -5.83
N PRO A 62 -14.92 -0.93 -4.55
CA PRO A 62 -14.71 -2.00 -3.60
C PRO A 62 -15.15 -3.34 -4.16
N SER A 63 -14.22 -4.30 -4.21
CA SER A 63 -14.50 -5.66 -4.67
C SER A 63 -14.11 -6.70 -3.63
N GLN A 64 -14.72 -7.89 -3.73
CA GLN A 64 -14.35 -9.01 -2.87
C GLN A 64 -12.95 -9.52 -3.20
N GLU A 65 -12.57 -9.50 -4.47
CA GLU A 65 -11.27 -9.92 -4.99
C GLU A 65 -10.15 -9.11 -4.35
N HIS A 66 -10.26 -7.77 -4.42
CA HIS A 66 -9.33 -6.87 -3.77
C HIS A 66 -9.21 -7.21 -2.28
N GLN A 67 -10.34 -7.27 -1.56
CA GLN A 67 -10.34 -7.44 -0.11
C GLN A 67 -9.79 -8.80 0.33
N ARG A 68 -10.18 -9.87 -0.36
CA ARG A 68 -9.71 -11.23 -0.07
C ARG A 68 -8.23 -11.38 -0.35
N PHE A 69 -7.72 -10.79 -1.43
CA PHE A 69 -6.29 -10.84 -1.73
C PHE A 69 -5.47 -10.06 -0.68
N ALA A 70 -5.85 -8.81 -0.39
CA ALA A 70 -5.18 -7.99 0.63
C ALA A 70 -5.16 -8.70 2.00
N HIS A 71 -6.30 -9.24 2.43
CA HIS A 71 -6.41 -9.98 3.68
C HIS A 71 -5.58 -11.28 3.68
N SER A 72 -5.56 -12.01 2.57
CA SER A 72 -4.76 -13.22 2.44
C SER A 72 -3.26 -12.91 2.45
N PHE A 73 -2.85 -11.80 1.83
CA PHE A 73 -1.46 -11.34 1.85
C PHE A 73 -1.02 -11.04 3.29
N GLU A 74 -1.84 -10.26 4.02
CA GLU A 74 -1.59 -9.96 5.42
C GLU A 74 -1.43 -11.23 6.25
N TYR A 75 -2.35 -12.18 6.10
CA TYR A 75 -2.31 -13.44 6.83
C TYR A 75 -1.05 -14.26 6.54
N VAL A 76 -0.66 -14.38 5.26
CA VAL A 76 0.51 -15.17 4.87
C VAL A 76 1.81 -14.50 5.34
N LEU A 77 1.96 -13.19 5.14
CA LEU A 77 3.15 -12.45 5.54
C LEU A 77 3.31 -12.40 7.06
N ALA A 78 2.21 -12.23 7.82
CA ALA A 78 2.23 -12.15 9.27
C ALA A 78 2.26 -13.51 9.98
N ARG A 79 2.16 -14.62 9.24
CA ARG A 79 2.15 -15.98 9.81
C ARG A 79 3.41 -16.31 10.63
N PRO A 80 4.65 -15.97 10.19
CA PRO A 80 5.83 -16.21 10.99
C PRO A 80 5.81 -15.34 12.27
N PRO A 81 5.90 -15.93 13.48
CA PRO A 81 5.89 -15.17 14.74
C PRO A 81 6.97 -14.10 14.83
N ALA A 82 8.09 -14.32 14.14
CA ALA A 82 9.16 -13.34 14.05
C ALA A 82 8.74 -12.10 13.28
N PHE A 83 7.95 -12.23 12.20
CA PHE A 83 7.52 -11.07 11.43
C PHE A 83 6.75 -10.08 12.30
N VAL A 84 5.74 -10.56 13.04
CA VAL A 84 4.89 -9.70 13.89
C VAL A 84 5.59 -9.11 15.11
N ARG A 85 6.71 -9.70 15.55
CA ARG A 85 7.53 -9.18 16.65
C ARG A 85 8.48 -8.06 16.23
N TYR A 86 8.89 -8.04 14.97
CA TYR A 86 9.80 -7.03 14.44
C TYR A 86 9.09 -5.97 13.61
N MET A 87 7.96 -6.33 12.97
CA MET A 87 7.19 -5.47 12.08
C MET A 87 5.81 -5.17 12.67
N ALA A 88 5.36 -3.93 12.53
CA ALA A 88 4.01 -3.49 12.82
C ALA A 88 3.20 -3.49 11.51
N LEU A 89 2.00 -4.08 11.54
CA LEU A 89 0.98 -3.83 10.53
C LEU A 89 0.34 -2.49 10.88
N ASN A 90 0.49 -1.52 9.99
CA ASN A 90 -0.10 -0.19 10.16
C ASN A 90 -1.45 -0.07 9.44
N GLY A 91 -1.84 -1.09 8.65
CA GLY A 91 -3.13 -1.17 7.95
C GLY A 91 -3.21 -0.16 6.80
N SER A 92 -4.34 0.55 6.72
CA SER A 92 -4.64 1.61 5.73
C SER A 92 -4.59 3.02 6.34
N PRO A 93 -3.48 3.45 7.00
CA PRO A 93 -3.44 4.73 7.67
C PRO A 93 -3.50 5.85 6.64
N VAL A 94 -4.20 6.93 7.00
CA VAL A 94 -4.18 8.17 6.23
C VAL A 94 -2.81 8.82 6.40
N VAL A 95 -2.14 9.08 5.29
CA VAL A 95 -0.88 9.82 5.27
C VAL A 95 -1.19 11.33 5.35
N SER A 96 -1.19 11.87 6.57
CA SER A 96 -1.67 13.24 6.86
C SER A 96 -0.59 14.33 6.78
N ASN A 97 0.70 13.97 6.76
CA ASN A 97 1.82 14.90 6.88
C ASN A 97 2.59 15.19 5.57
N TYR A 98 2.10 14.71 4.42
CA TYR A 98 2.77 14.90 3.12
C TYR A 98 1.87 15.72 2.19
N PRO A 99 2.11 17.03 2.04
CA PRO A 99 1.25 17.96 1.28
C PRO A 99 1.02 17.55 -0.18
N GLU A 100 2.01 16.89 -0.78
CA GLU A 100 1.99 16.35 -2.14
C GLU A 100 1.31 14.98 -2.30
N LEU A 101 1.03 14.26 -1.20
CA LEU A 101 0.31 12.98 -1.18
C LEU A 101 -0.75 12.93 -0.07
N PRO A 102 -1.60 13.96 0.01
CA PRO A 102 -2.44 14.13 1.16
C PRO A 102 -3.63 13.17 1.05
N GLY A 103 -3.69 12.21 1.97
CA GLY A 103 -4.81 11.29 2.04
C GLY A 103 -4.62 9.97 1.31
N PHE A 104 -3.42 9.67 0.81
CA PHE A 104 -3.13 8.33 0.30
C PHE A 104 -3.39 7.30 1.40
N GLN A 105 -4.11 6.24 1.03
CA GLN A 105 -4.34 5.07 1.86
C GLN A 105 -3.90 3.83 1.11
N THR A 106 -3.10 3.03 1.79
CA THR A 106 -2.60 1.73 1.32
C THR A 106 -3.56 0.61 1.68
N ASP A 107 -3.52 -0.50 0.95
CA ASP A 107 -4.28 -1.69 1.31
C ASP A 107 -3.61 -2.41 2.49
N ASN A 108 -2.28 -2.52 2.48
CA ASN A 108 -1.50 -2.94 3.65
C ASN A 108 -0.16 -2.20 3.72
N SER A 109 0.21 -1.74 4.91
CA SER A 109 1.53 -1.16 5.16
C SER A 109 2.19 -1.76 6.40
N TYR A 110 3.52 -1.85 6.35
CA TYR A 110 4.34 -2.42 7.40
C TYR A 110 5.56 -1.57 7.71
N GLY A 111 5.81 -1.37 8.99
CA GLY A 111 6.97 -0.64 9.50
C GLY A 111 7.75 -1.47 10.51
N PRO A 112 9.04 -1.19 10.73
CA PRO A 112 9.76 -1.73 11.88
C PRO A 112 9.04 -1.36 13.18
N ARG A 113 9.20 -2.17 14.23
CA ARG A 113 8.77 -1.83 15.59
C ARG A 113 9.89 -1.12 16.34
N THR A 114 9.52 -0.37 17.37
CA THR A 114 10.48 0.32 18.25
C THR A 114 11.53 -0.60 18.87
N VAL A 115 11.20 -1.88 19.08
CA VAL A 115 12.14 -2.91 19.58
C VAL A 115 13.35 -3.13 18.67
N VAL A 116 13.24 -2.81 17.38
CA VAL A 116 14.36 -2.87 16.43
C VAL A 116 15.39 -1.79 16.73
N GLY A 117 14.98 -0.63 17.26
CA GLY A 117 15.90 0.43 17.70
C GLY A 117 16.66 1.14 16.57
N THR A 118 16.27 0.94 15.32
CA THR A 118 16.81 1.63 14.14
C THR A 118 16.55 3.15 14.20
N PRO A 119 17.49 4.01 13.79
CA PRO A 119 17.20 5.43 13.64
C PRO A 119 16.05 5.68 12.66
N LEU A 120 15.14 6.61 12.99
CA LEU A 120 14.05 6.96 12.09
C LEU A 120 14.61 7.59 10.79
N PRO A 121 14.05 7.23 9.62
CA PRO A 121 14.39 7.90 8.37
C PRO A 121 14.09 9.40 8.46
N ARG A 122 14.84 10.21 7.71
CA ARG A 122 14.65 11.66 7.70
C ARG A 122 13.22 12.01 7.30
N GLY A 123 12.55 12.85 8.08
CA GLY A 123 11.15 13.26 7.82
C GLY A 123 10.08 12.34 8.41
N VAL A 124 10.46 11.13 8.85
CA VAL A 124 9.57 10.24 9.62
C VAL A 124 9.57 10.68 11.08
N GLN A 125 8.38 10.87 11.66
CA GLN A 125 8.22 11.45 13.01
C GLN A 125 8.35 10.41 14.11
N ASP A 126 7.82 9.21 13.87
CA ASP A 126 7.81 8.10 14.81
C ASP A 126 7.72 6.76 14.09
N TYR A 127 7.85 5.67 14.84
CA TYR A 127 7.76 4.31 14.31
C TYR A 127 6.34 3.93 13.84
N TRP A 128 5.31 4.60 14.35
CA TRP A 128 3.91 4.30 13.99
C TRP A 128 3.59 4.81 12.58
N THR A 129 4.22 5.90 12.18
CA THR A 129 4.09 6.55 10.88
C THR A 129 5.16 6.11 9.87
N TRP A 130 6.04 5.17 10.25
CA TRP A 130 7.04 4.60 9.35
C TRP A 130 6.47 3.42 8.57
N PHE A 131 6.40 3.53 7.25
CA PHE A 131 6.12 2.41 6.34
C PHE A 131 7.40 2.05 5.58
N SER A 132 7.95 0.87 5.82
CA SER A 132 9.09 0.32 5.06
C SER A 132 8.62 -0.54 3.87
N LEU A 133 7.47 -1.18 4.01
CA LEU A 133 6.78 -1.95 2.97
C LEU A 133 5.36 -1.41 2.80
N VAL A 134 4.99 -1.16 1.56
CA VAL A 134 3.63 -0.80 1.14
C VAL A 134 3.13 -1.85 0.16
N VAL A 135 1.87 -2.24 0.28
CA VAL A 135 1.18 -3.17 -0.61
C VAL A 135 -0.05 -2.48 -1.18
N GLU A 136 -0.21 -2.58 -2.49
CA GLU A 136 -1.36 -2.09 -3.24
C GLU A 136 -1.93 -3.23 -4.08
N VAL A 137 -3.23 -3.44 -3.95
CA VAL A 137 -3.99 -4.42 -4.70
C VAL A 137 -4.93 -3.69 -5.64
N GLY A 138 -4.95 -4.14 -6.89
CA GLY A 138 -5.85 -3.61 -7.90
C GLY A 138 -6.62 -4.73 -8.58
N HIS A 139 -7.94 -4.63 -8.57
CA HIS A 139 -8.83 -5.50 -9.33
C HIS A 139 -9.28 -4.84 -10.63
N LEU A 140 -9.88 -3.66 -10.54
CA LEU A 140 -10.28 -2.88 -11.72
C LEU A 140 -9.21 -1.88 -12.16
N ARG A 141 -8.28 -1.53 -11.26
CA ARG A 141 -7.15 -0.67 -11.58
C ARG A 141 -6.02 -1.48 -12.24
N GLY A 142 -5.56 -1.01 -13.39
CA GLY A 142 -4.52 -1.66 -14.17
C GLY A 142 -3.10 -1.16 -13.85
N TRP A 143 -2.16 -1.65 -14.65
CA TRP A 143 -0.80 -1.11 -14.75
C TRP A 143 -0.78 0.20 -15.51
N GLY A 144 0.25 1.00 -15.31
CA GLY A 144 0.44 2.25 -16.03
C GLY A 144 0.46 3.48 -15.14
N ASN A 145 0.60 4.62 -15.81
CA ASN A 145 0.92 5.89 -15.19
C ASN A 145 -0.25 6.83 -15.03
N ASP A 146 -1.42 6.41 -15.50
CA ASP A 146 -2.65 7.16 -15.43
C ASP A 146 -3.14 7.23 -13.99
N LEU A 147 -3.96 8.25 -13.72
CA LEU A 147 -4.56 8.51 -12.43
C LEU A 147 -5.20 7.24 -11.82
N GLY A 148 -4.86 6.91 -10.58
CA GLY A 148 -5.40 5.73 -9.88
C GLY A 148 -4.78 4.38 -10.28
N SER A 149 -3.95 4.32 -11.33
CA SER A 149 -3.27 3.09 -11.74
C SER A 149 -2.19 2.67 -10.74
N LEU A 150 -1.82 1.39 -10.74
CA LEU A 150 -0.86 0.83 -9.78
C LEU A 150 0.53 1.48 -9.85
N ASP A 151 1.08 1.75 -11.05
CA ASP A 151 2.41 2.38 -11.15
C ASP A 151 2.36 3.87 -10.77
N TRP A 152 1.21 4.53 -10.97
CA TRP A 152 0.96 5.88 -10.46
C TRP A 152 0.98 5.91 -8.93
N LYS A 153 0.26 4.99 -8.26
CA LYS A 153 0.29 4.89 -6.79
C LYS A 153 1.69 4.54 -6.28
N ALA A 154 2.39 3.62 -6.93
CA ALA A 154 3.76 3.27 -6.56
C ALA A 154 4.70 4.49 -6.57
N ARG A 155 4.60 5.36 -7.58
CA ARG A 155 5.36 6.62 -7.58
C ARG A 155 4.98 7.56 -6.45
N GLY A 156 3.70 7.62 -6.09
CA GLY A 156 3.24 8.33 -4.90
C GLY A 156 3.95 7.79 -3.66
N TRP A 157 3.76 6.52 -3.35
CA TRP A 157 4.39 5.87 -2.18
C TRP A 157 5.90 6.03 -2.11
N ALA A 158 6.59 5.99 -3.25
CA ALA A 158 8.04 6.14 -3.29
C ALA A 158 8.52 7.52 -2.79
N ARG A 159 7.67 8.55 -2.80
CA ARG A 159 8.01 9.88 -2.26
C ARG A 159 7.96 9.90 -0.73
N ILE A 160 7.20 9.01 -0.09
CA ILE A 160 7.06 8.95 1.36
C ILE A 160 8.36 8.45 2.00
N PRO A 161 9.04 9.27 2.83
CA PRO A 161 10.22 8.88 3.59
C PRO A 161 10.04 7.56 4.33
N GLY A 162 11.11 6.76 4.35
CA GLY A 162 11.12 5.45 4.98
C GLY A 162 10.54 4.31 4.15
N VAL A 163 9.74 4.58 3.12
CA VAL A 163 9.28 3.55 2.17
C VAL A 163 10.47 3.00 1.41
N ARG A 164 10.65 1.68 1.50
CA ARG A 164 11.72 0.94 0.86
C ARG A 164 11.21 -0.03 -0.20
N PHE A 165 10.12 -0.73 0.09
CA PHE A 165 9.50 -1.68 -0.83
C PHE A 165 8.06 -1.28 -1.11
N ILE A 166 7.66 -1.39 -2.37
CA ILE A 166 6.27 -1.22 -2.80
C ILE A 166 5.92 -2.42 -3.65
N LEU A 167 5.01 -3.26 -3.15
CA LEU A 167 4.47 -4.39 -3.88
C LEU A 167 3.10 -4.01 -4.43
N CYS A 168 2.99 -3.91 -5.75
CA CYS A 168 1.71 -3.77 -6.43
C CYS A 168 1.29 -5.13 -6.98
N VAL A 169 0.02 -5.48 -6.80
CA VAL A 169 -0.58 -6.72 -7.33
C VAL A 169 -1.85 -6.36 -8.09
N ALA A 170 -1.91 -6.73 -9.36
CA ALA A 170 -3.14 -6.72 -10.14
C ALA A 170 -3.81 -8.10 -10.05
N VAL A 171 -5.11 -8.16 -9.76
CA VAL A 171 -5.91 -9.38 -9.70
C VAL A 171 -7.08 -9.27 -10.69
N THR A 172 -7.54 -10.40 -11.21
CA THR A 172 -8.72 -10.43 -12.09
C THR A 172 -9.98 -10.92 -11.36
N ASP A 173 -11.12 -10.83 -12.03
CA ASP A 173 -12.40 -11.40 -11.59
C ASP A 173 -12.23 -12.83 -11.06
N ASP A 174 -12.98 -13.15 -10.00
CA ASP A 174 -12.94 -14.44 -9.30
C ASP A 174 -11.54 -14.85 -8.82
N LEU A 175 -10.62 -13.88 -8.73
CA LEU A 175 -9.19 -14.10 -8.47
C LEU A 175 -8.57 -15.11 -9.46
N ALA A 176 -9.07 -15.19 -10.70
CA ALA A 176 -8.66 -16.20 -11.68
C ALA A 176 -7.16 -16.13 -12.03
N SER A 177 -6.59 -14.93 -12.00
CA SER A 177 -5.17 -14.69 -12.19
C SER A 177 -4.71 -13.48 -11.37
N ALA A 178 -3.39 -13.38 -11.18
CA ALA A 178 -2.77 -12.20 -10.61
C ALA A 178 -1.40 -11.96 -11.28
N GLU A 179 -1.00 -10.69 -11.31
CA GLU A 179 0.33 -10.25 -11.70
C GLU A 179 0.86 -9.31 -10.63
N TYR A 180 2.18 -9.16 -10.52
CA TYR A 180 2.77 -8.25 -9.56
C TYR A 180 3.95 -7.46 -10.14
N LYS A 181 4.25 -6.34 -9.47
CA LYS A 181 5.51 -5.61 -9.60
C LYS A 181 6.02 -5.29 -8.20
N LEU A 182 7.30 -5.60 -7.96
CA LEU A 182 8.00 -5.20 -6.74
C LEU A 182 8.96 -4.06 -7.06
N TYR A 183 8.69 -2.89 -6.50
CA TYR A 183 9.57 -1.73 -6.58
C TYR A 183 10.46 -1.64 -5.33
N THR A 184 11.76 -1.42 -5.55
CA THR A 184 12.69 -1.02 -4.47
C THR A 184 12.99 0.47 -4.61
N VAL A 185 12.63 1.24 -3.59
CA VAL A 185 12.79 2.69 -3.55
C VAL A 185 14.23 3.04 -3.23
N GLN A 186 14.91 3.70 -4.17
CA GLN A 186 16.26 4.22 -3.97
C GLN A 186 16.22 5.71 -3.71
N ARG A 187 17.05 6.19 -2.78
CA ARG A 187 17.18 7.60 -2.44
C ARG A 187 18.62 8.07 -2.64
N ASP A 188 18.81 9.35 -2.94
CA ASP A 188 20.14 9.96 -2.98
C ASP A 188 20.61 10.39 -1.58
N ALA A 189 21.83 10.95 -1.49
CA ALA A 189 22.40 11.41 -0.24
C ALA A 189 21.63 12.59 0.41
N GLN A 190 20.72 13.21 -0.34
CA GLN A 190 19.84 14.28 0.14
C GLN A 190 18.43 13.74 0.47
N ASP A 191 18.25 12.42 0.51
CA ASP A 191 16.99 11.71 0.79
C ASP A 191 15.92 11.87 -0.32
N ARG A 192 16.33 12.34 -1.51
CA ARG A 192 15.41 12.49 -2.64
C ARG A 192 15.21 11.15 -3.32
N VAL A 193 13.95 10.82 -3.58
CA VAL A 193 13.59 9.61 -4.30
C VAL A 193 14.15 9.63 -5.73
N ARG A 194 14.79 8.54 -6.13
CA ARG A 194 15.17 8.31 -7.53
C ARG A 194 13.97 7.78 -8.30
N PRO A 195 13.84 8.07 -9.61
CA PRO A 195 12.76 7.51 -10.43
C PRO A 195 12.67 6.00 -10.28
N LEU A 196 11.45 5.49 -10.07
CA LEU A 196 11.22 4.05 -10.07
C LEU A 196 11.57 3.48 -11.46
N PRO A 197 12.21 2.29 -11.53
CA PRO A 197 12.48 1.65 -12.81
C PRO A 197 11.17 1.27 -13.51
N HIS A 198 11.19 1.21 -14.83
CA HIS A 198 10.11 0.55 -15.55
C HIS A 198 10.21 -0.96 -15.35
N LEU A 199 9.14 -1.57 -14.84
CA LEU A 199 9.04 -3.01 -14.62
C LEU A 199 7.89 -3.57 -15.45
N ASN A 200 8.12 -4.73 -16.07
CA ASN A 200 7.04 -5.52 -16.66
C ASN A 200 6.31 -6.26 -15.53
N PRO A 201 4.97 -6.37 -15.59
CA PRO A 201 4.22 -7.23 -14.68
C PRO A 201 4.73 -8.67 -14.75
N VAL A 202 4.82 -9.32 -13.58
CA VAL A 202 5.22 -10.73 -13.47
C VAL A 202 4.00 -11.55 -13.08
N PRO A 203 3.63 -12.60 -13.83
CA PRO A 203 2.47 -13.42 -13.49
C PRO A 203 2.70 -14.23 -12.22
N VAL A 204 1.66 -14.35 -11.39
CA VAL A 204 1.63 -15.24 -10.23
C VAL A 204 1.20 -16.63 -10.70
N VAL A 205 2.16 -17.54 -10.74
CA VAL A 205 1.98 -18.91 -11.26
C VAL A 205 2.35 -19.96 -10.22
N GLY A 206 1.70 -21.12 -10.32
CA GLY A 206 1.97 -22.26 -9.44
C GLY A 206 3.22 -23.04 -9.84
N PRO A 207 3.78 -23.84 -8.91
CA PRO A 207 3.30 -24.05 -7.53
C PRO A 207 3.76 -22.98 -6.54
N HIS A 208 4.72 -22.14 -6.91
CA HIS A 208 5.27 -21.08 -6.06
C HIS A 208 5.64 -19.86 -6.90
N THR A 209 5.22 -18.68 -6.45
CA THR A 209 5.73 -17.40 -6.97
C THR A 209 6.22 -16.59 -5.77
N VAL A 210 7.51 -16.70 -5.48
CA VAL A 210 8.12 -16.10 -4.28
C VAL A 210 8.56 -14.68 -4.56
N VAL A 211 8.13 -13.76 -3.70
CA VAL A 211 8.65 -12.40 -3.61
C VAL A 211 9.48 -12.28 -2.35
N SER A 212 10.72 -11.83 -2.51
CA SER A 212 11.69 -11.71 -1.43
C SER A 212 11.99 -10.24 -1.12
N PHE A 213 12.01 -9.92 0.16
CA PHE A 213 12.40 -8.61 0.68
C PHE A 213 13.68 -8.76 1.49
N ASP A 214 14.65 -7.88 1.30
CA ASP A 214 15.83 -7.87 2.16
C ASP A 214 15.42 -7.51 3.60
N SER A 215 15.77 -8.39 4.54
CA SER A 215 15.35 -8.27 5.94
C SER A 215 15.92 -7.04 6.63
N ARG A 216 17.16 -6.65 6.32
CA ARG A 216 17.79 -5.48 6.94
C ARG A 216 17.14 -4.22 6.41
N GLU A 217 16.91 -4.15 5.11
CA GLU A 217 16.25 -3.03 4.48
C GLU A 217 14.79 -2.87 4.92
N LEU A 218 14.05 -3.98 5.11
CA LEU A 218 12.72 -3.96 5.72
C LEU A 218 12.75 -3.37 7.13
N LEU A 219 13.75 -3.73 7.92
CA LEU A 219 13.94 -3.23 9.29
C LEU A 219 14.57 -1.82 9.35
N GLY A 220 14.88 -1.22 8.19
CA GLY A 220 15.57 0.05 8.06
C GLY A 220 17.03 0.03 8.54
N LEU A 221 17.59 -1.15 8.77
CA LEU A 221 18.93 -1.31 9.33
C LEU A 221 20.00 -0.85 8.32
N PRO A 222 21.10 -0.25 8.78
CA PRO A 222 22.24 0.06 7.93
C PRO A 222 22.83 -1.20 7.27
N PRO A 223 23.47 -1.08 6.09
CA PRO A 223 24.16 -2.19 5.46
C PRO A 223 25.16 -2.87 6.41
N GLY A 224 25.09 -4.19 6.52
CA GLY A 224 25.96 -4.99 7.38
C GLY A 224 25.63 -4.95 8.88
N ALA A 225 24.63 -4.19 9.32
CA ALA A 225 24.18 -4.23 10.71
C ALA A 225 23.58 -5.60 11.04
N ASN A 226 23.80 -6.06 12.27
CA ASN A 226 23.15 -7.26 12.78
C ASN A 226 21.67 -6.98 13.04
N ILE A 227 20.82 -7.96 12.77
CA ILE A 227 19.42 -7.89 13.19
C ILE A 227 19.38 -7.99 14.73
N PRO A 228 18.79 -7.02 15.44
CA PRO A 228 18.71 -7.06 16.90
C PRO A 228 18.01 -8.34 17.37
N PRO A 229 18.55 -9.07 18.37
CA PRO A 229 17.90 -10.27 18.87
C PRO A 229 16.67 -9.92 19.70
N ILE A 230 15.57 -10.64 19.50
CA ILE A 230 14.42 -10.66 20.40
C ILE A 230 14.37 -12.05 21.04
N GLU A 231 14.18 -12.12 22.35
CA GLU A 231 14.20 -13.39 23.08
C GLU A 231 13.27 -14.44 22.43
N ASN A 232 13.82 -15.63 22.18
CA ASN A 232 13.15 -16.77 21.53
C ASN A 232 12.56 -16.44 20.14
N THR A 233 13.10 -15.46 19.43
CA THR A 233 12.62 -15.03 18.12
C THR A 233 13.77 -14.64 17.21
N GLN A 234 13.86 -15.29 16.06
CA GLN A 234 14.82 -14.92 15.01
C GLN A 234 14.06 -14.41 13.79
N PHE A 235 14.29 -13.15 13.42
CA PHE A 235 13.79 -12.63 12.16
C PHE A 235 14.50 -13.33 10.98
N PRO A 236 13.80 -13.60 9.86
CA PRO A 236 14.43 -14.18 8.67
C PRO A 236 15.66 -13.39 8.22
N ASP A 237 16.73 -14.08 7.79
CA ASP A 237 17.99 -13.49 7.30
C ASP A 237 18.54 -14.41 6.20
N PRO A 238 18.81 -13.94 4.95
CA PRO A 238 18.82 -12.53 4.53
C PRO A 238 17.49 -11.96 4.08
N THR A 239 16.47 -12.78 3.81
CA THR A 239 15.21 -12.31 3.22
C THR A 239 13.98 -12.74 4.01
N VAL A 240 12.94 -11.91 3.93
CA VAL A 240 11.56 -12.29 4.21
C VAL A 240 10.92 -12.66 2.88
N ASP A 241 10.48 -13.90 2.76
CA ASP A 241 9.89 -14.45 1.54
C ASP A 241 8.39 -14.62 1.68
N VAL A 242 7.63 -14.22 0.65
CA VAL A 242 6.18 -14.41 0.55
C VAL A 242 5.87 -15.13 -0.75
N ASP A 243 5.18 -16.25 -0.66
CA ASP A 243 4.65 -16.95 -1.85
C ASP A 243 3.30 -16.37 -2.26
N LEU A 244 3.29 -15.56 -3.31
CA LEU A 244 2.08 -14.94 -3.84
C LEU A 244 1.11 -15.97 -4.45
N PHE A 245 1.59 -17.13 -4.90
CA PHE A 245 0.69 -18.18 -5.37
C PHE A 245 -0.11 -18.79 -4.21
N ASN A 246 0.51 -18.92 -3.04
CA ASN A 246 -0.19 -19.32 -1.82
C ASN A 246 -1.22 -18.25 -1.39
N VAL A 247 -0.83 -16.96 -1.43
CA VAL A 247 -1.76 -15.84 -1.17
C VAL A 247 -2.97 -15.91 -2.09
N LEU A 248 -2.75 -16.05 -3.40
CA LEU A 248 -3.82 -16.14 -4.40
C LEU A 248 -4.72 -17.36 -4.18
N THR A 249 -4.13 -18.52 -3.88
CA THR A 249 -4.89 -19.76 -3.61
C THR A 249 -5.74 -19.63 -2.36
N ARG A 250 -5.22 -19.00 -1.30
CA ARG A 250 -5.96 -18.73 -0.06
C ARG A 250 -7.11 -17.76 -0.30
N ALA A 251 -6.89 -16.71 -1.09
CA ALA A 251 -7.90 -15.69 -1.36
C ALA A 251 -9.13 -16.25 -2.11
N ARG A 252 -8.98 -17.38 -2.82
CA ARG A 252 -10.06 -18.09 -3.52
C ARG A 252 -10.93 -18.98 -2.61
N GLN A 253 -10.46 -19.30 -1.40
CA GLN A 253 -11.18 -20.14 -0.43
C GLN A 253 -12.19 -19.31 0.36
#